data_AF-A0A7Y5F5U3-F1
#
_entry.id   AF-A0A7Y5F5U3-F1
#
_cell.length_a   1.000
_cell.length_b   1.000
_cell.length_c   1.000
_cell.angle_alpha   90.00
_cell.angle_beta   90.00
_cell.angle_gamma   90.00
#
_symmetry.space_group_name_H-M   'P 1'
#
loop_
_entity.id
_entity.type
_entity.pdbx_description
1 polymer ?
#
loop_
_entity_poly.entity_id
_entity_poly.type
_entity_poly.pdbx_seq_one_letter_code
_entity_poly.pdbx_strand_id
1 'polypeptide(L)'
;MLSSEDPRHLSLFELQKRCHEETLNFLKRVKEEAWNCYEIFRRACVEKDSAAWNIVYVQYQKQVQRWVEHHPRFHDFYEEADILVNLVFEKFWKRNFSAVEFAGFSNLRKVLAYLKTCVGSVITDYWRTQKRTLDVVYLEDVLLQNMYAQAFSYHARMDRKLEWEDFWKDLRGHLRDDVAFWVIYASFAMDLKPNDIYSMTPERFADVREVYNIKAKTIPLLGQVLQEMGRLSDFLDLAE
;
A
#
# COMPACT_ATOMS: atom_id res chain seq x y z
N MET A 1 37.15 13.37 -30.20
CA MET A 1 37.73 12.24 -29.44
C MET A 1 37.47 12.51 -27.96
N LEU A 2 36.37 12.01 -27.40
CA LEU A 2 36.13 12.09 -25.96
C LEU A 2 36.85 10.89 -25.31
N SER A 3 37.75 11.18 -24.37
CA SER A 3 38.52 10.19 -23.62
C SER A 3 37.63 9.05 -23.14
N SER A 4 37.98 7.82 -23.50
CA SER A 4 37.31 6.57 -23.11
C SER A 4 37.66 6.19 -21.67
N GLU A 5 37.41 7.11 -20.74
CA GLU A 5 37.61 6.85 -19.32
C GLU A 5 36.57 5.83 -18.86
N ASP A 6 37.05 4.75 -18.25
CA ASP A 6 36.21 3.69 -17.72
C ASP A 6 35.28 4.26 -16.62
N PRO A 7 33.95 4.15 -16.77
CA PRO A 7 32.98 4.66 -15.80
C PRO A 7 33.23 4.17 -14.37
N ARG A 8 33.84 3.01 -14.19
CA ARG A 8 34.15 2.43 -12.87
C ARG A 8 35.10 3.27 -12.04
N HIS A 9 35.96 4.08 -12.68
CA HIS A 9 36.93 4.94 -11.99
C HIS A 9 36.46 6.38 -11.80
N LEU A 10 35.32 6.75 -12.38
CA LEU A 10 34.79 8.10 -12.27
C LEU A 10 34.16 8.35 -10.90
N SER A 11 34.22 9.61 -10.45
CA SER A 11 33.48 10.06 -9.28
C SER A 11 31.97 10.03 -9.53
N LEU A 12 31.16 9.94 -8.47
CA LEU A 12 29.70 9.99 -8.60
C LEU A 12 29.22 11.29 -9.26
N PHE A 13 29.91 12.41 -9.01
CA PHE A 13 29.60 13.71 -9.60
C PHE A 13 29.79 13.69 -11.13
N GLU A 14 30.91 13.14 -11.60
CA GLU A 14 31.19 13.01 -13.03
C GLU A 14 30.22 12.03 -13.71
N LEU A 15 29.94 10.91 -13.05
CA LEU A 15 28.95 9.93 -13.51
C LEU A 15 27.57 10.56 -13.64
N GLN A 16 27.12 11.34 -12.66
CA GLN A 16 25.82 12.02 -12.69
C GLN A 16 25.72 12.95 -13.90
N LYS A 17 26.74 13.80 -14.11
CA LYS A 17 26.79 14.73 -15.23
C LYS A 17 26.71 13.98 -16.57
N ARG A 18 27.55 12.97 -16.76
CA ARG A 18 27.59 12.16 -17.99
C ARG A 18 26.28 11.36 -18.19
N CYS A 19 25.71 10.81 -17.12
CA CYS A 19 24.45 10.08 -17.18
C CYS A 19 23.25 10.97 -17.59
N HIS A 20 23.25 12.22 -17.14
CA HIS A 20 22.20 13.17 -17.55
C HIS A 20 22.20 13.36 -19.08
N GLU A 21 23.38 13.54 -19.68
CA GLU A 21 23.57 13.65 -21.13
C GLU A 21 23.22 12.35 -21.86
N GLU A 22 23.65 11.20 -21.34
CA GLU A 22 23.34 9.88 -21.89
C GLU A 22 21.84 9.58 -21.90
N THR A 23 21.11 9.95 -20.84
CA THR A 23 19.67 9.70 -20.75
C THR A 23 18.90 10.45 -21.83
N LEU A 24 19.28 11.70 -22.12
CA LEU A 24 18.66 12.47 -23.21
C LEU A 24 18.90 11.81 -24.57
N ASN A 25 20.11 11.32 -24.82
CA ASN A 25 20.46 10.62 -26.05
C ASN A 25 19.78 9.26 -26.18
N PHE A 26 19.65 8.55 -25.07
CA PHE A 26 18.99 7.25 -24.97
C PHE A 26 17.48 7.36 -25.24
N LEU A 27 16.81 8.38 -24.66
CA LEU A 27 15.41 8.67 -24.92
C LEU A 27 15.15 9.09 -26.38
N LYS A 28 16.08 9.83 -26.98
CA LYS A 28 16.04 10.21 -28.40
C LYS A 28 16.45 9.07 -29.36
N ARG A 29 16.81 7.89 -28.84
CA ARG A 29 17.33 6.74 -29.58
C ARG A 29 18.58 7.06 -30.45
N VAL A 30 19.33 8.09 -30.08
CA VAL A 30 20.53 8.54 -30.81
C VAL A 30 21.73 7.68 -30.45
N LYS A 31 21.80 7.20 -29.21
CA LYS A 31 22.87 6.32 -28.73
C LYS A 31 22.31 5.25 -27.82
N GLU A 32 22.73 4.02 -28.07
CA GLU A 32 22.24 2.82 -27.39
C GLU A 32 22.91 2.58 -26.03
N GLU A 33 24.15 3.05 -25.91
CA GLU A 33 25.02 2.77 -24.78
C GLU A 33 25.04 3.94 -23.79
N ALA A 34 24.60 3.65 -22.57
CA ALA A 34 24.55 4.59 -21.45
C ALA A 34 25.29 3.97 -20.24
N TRP A 35 26.60 3.80 -20.41
CA TRP A 35 27.47 3.09 -19.46
C TRP A 35 27.65 3.86 -18.14
N ASN A 36 27.59 5.20 -18.17
CA ASN A 36 27.69 6.00 -16.95
C ASN A 36 26.43 5.83 -16.10
N CYS A 37 25.25 5.87 -16.72
CA CYS A 37 24.01 5.57 -16.00
C CYS A 37 23.99 4.13 -15.46
N TYR A 38 24.44 3.17 -16.26
CA TYR A 38 24.54 1.77 -15.83
C TYR A 38 25.42 1.61 -14.58
N GLU A 39 26.59 2.26 -14.54
CA GLU A 39 27.49 2.21 -13.39
C GLU A 39 26.88 2.84 -12.13
N ILE A 40 26.12 3.94 -12.25
CA ILE A 40 25.38 4.51 -11.11
C ILE A 40 24.38 3.50 -10.55
N PHE A 41 23.62 2.81 -11.41
CA PHE A 41 22.72 1.75 -10.95
C PHE A 41 23.49 0.62 -10.26
N ARG A 42 24.66 0.22 -10.78
CA ARG A 42 25.49 -0.83 -10.16
C ARG A 42 25.92 -0.43 -8.75
N ARG A 43 26.49 0.77 -8.57
CA ARG A 43 26.91 1.29 -7.26
C ARG A 43 25.73 1.35 -6.28
N ALA A 44 24.59 1.88 -6.74
CA ALA A 44 23.39 1.92 -5.92
C ALA A 44 22.93 0.52 -5.50
N CYS A 45 22.83 -0.43 -6.44
CA CYS A 45 22.22 -1.74 -6.17
C CYS A 45 23.13 -2.71 -5.44
N VAL A 46 24.40 -2.79 -5.84
CA VAL A 46 25.38 -3.77 -5.37
C VAL A 46 26.14 -3.27 -4.15
N GLU A 47 26.57 -2.02 -4.14
CA GLU A 47 27.34 -1.44 -3.04
C GLU A 47 26.43 -0.79 -1.97
N LYS A 48 25.12 -0.71 -2.26
CA LYS A 48 24.12 -0.05 -1.40
C LYS A 48 24.48 1.41 -1.10
N ASP A 49 25.12 2.07 -2.06
CA ASP A 49 25.47 3.49 -1.99
C ASP A 49 24.20 4.35 -2.10
N SER A 50 23.88 5.05 -1.01
CA SER A 50 22.70 5.92 -0.91
C SER A 50 22.81 7.19 -1.75
N ALA A 51 24.02 7.70 -1.99
CA ALA A 51 24.23 8.86 -2.85
C ALA A 51 24.01 8.49 -4.31
N ALA A 52 24.54 7.34 -4.74
CA ALA A 52 24.27 6.78 -6.06
C ALA A 52 22.77 6.50 -6.25
N TRP A 53 22.10 5.97 -5.23
CA TRP A 53 20.65 5.75 -5.26
C TRP A 53 19.84 7.04 -5.43
N ASN A 54 20.19 8.10 -4.71
CA ASN A 54 19.53 9.40 -4.88
C ASN A 54 19.65 9.93 -6.31
N ILE A 55 20.81 9.73 -6.95
CA ILE A 55 21.00 10.09 -8.37
C ILE A 55 20.06 9.27 -9.27
N VAL A 56 19.95 7.95 -9.05
CA VAL A 56 19.02 7.10 -9.79
C VAL A 56 17.58 7.61 -9.64
N TYR A 57 17.15 7.88 -8.41
CA TYR A 57 15.80 8.35 -8.13
C TYR A 57 15.50 9.66 -8.88
N VAL A 58 16.32 10.69 -8.70
CA VAL A 58 16.13 12.00 -9.36
C VAL A 58 16.14 11.87 -10.89
N GLN A 59 17.03 11.05 -11.44
CA GLN A 59 17.19 10.88 -12.89
C GLN A 59 16.01 10.15 -13.53
N TYR A 60 15.44 9.14 -12.87
CA TYR A 60 14.45 8.24 -13.46
C TYR A 60 13.03 8.37 -12.90
N GLN A 61 12.79 9.16 -11.85
CA GLN A 61 11.46 9.35 -11.25
C GLN A 61 10.40 9.71 -12.30
N LYS A 62 10.66 10.71 -13.14
CA LYS A 62 9.71 11.13 -14.20
C LYS A 62 9.43 10.03 -15.22
N GLN A 63 10.40 9.16 -15.50
CA GLN A 63 10.20 8.04 -16.41
C GLN A 63 9.32 6.96 -15.78
N VAL A 64 9.57 6.63 -14.50
CA VAL A 64 8.75 5.68 -13.75
C VAL A 64 7.33 6.20 -13.59
N GLN A 65 7.17 7.48 -13.28
CA GLN A 65 5.86 8.15 -13.22
C GLN A 65 5.06 7.95 -14.52
N ARG A 66 5.68 8.22 -15.68
CA ARG A 66 5.00 7.97 -16.97
C ARG A 66 4.62 6.51 -17.15
N TRP A 67 5.45 5.55 -16.72
CA TRP A 67 5.09 4.13 -16.83
C TRP A 67 3.93 3.75 -15.91
N VAL A 68 3.86 4.35 -14.72
CA VAL A 68 2.72 4.20 -13.81
C VAL A 68 1.46 4.77 -14.46
N GLU A 69 1.50 6.02 -14.92
CA GLU A 69 0.35 6.71 -15.54
C GLU A 69 -0.19 6.00 -16.80
N HIS A 70 0.69 5.35 -17.57
CA HIS A 70 0.29 4.60 -18.78
C HIS A 70 -0.10 3.14 -18.50
N HIS A 71 -0.03 2.68 -17.26
CA HIS A 71 -0.41 1.31 -16.93
C HIS A 71 -1.94 1.16 -17.06
N PRO A 72 -2.47 0.09 -17.70
CA PRO A 72 -3.91 -0.03 -17.99
C PRO A 72 -4.83 0.07 -16.77
N ARG A 73 -4.34 -0.31 -15.58
CA ARG A 73 -5.08 -0.27 -14.32
C ARG A 73 -4.87 1.02 -13.52
N PHE A 74 -4.08 1.97 -14.00
CA PHE A 74 -3.77 3.18 -13.23
C PHE A 74 -5.01 4.01 -12.90
N HIS A 75 -5.99 4.03 -13.81
CA HIS A 75 -7.26 4.74 -13.62
C HIS A 75 -8.08 4.22 -12.43
N ASP A 76 -7.78 3.04 -11.91
CA ASP A 76 -8.45 2.47 -10.74
C ASP A 76 -8.00 3.13 -9.41
N PHE A 77 -6.94 3.96 -9.41
CA PHE A 77 -6.28 4.49 -8.20
C PHE A 77 -6.26 6.02 -8.09
N TYR A 78 -7.24 6.73 -8.68
CA TYR A 78 -7.51 8.18 -8.55
C TYR A 78 -6.40 9.02 -7.86
N GLU A 79 -5.39 9.45 -8.62
CA GLU A 79 -4.32 10.40 -8.22
C GLU A 79 -3.16 9.88 -7.34
N GLU A 80 -2.97 8.57 -7.21
CA GLU A 80 -1.88 8.00 -6.38
C GLU A 80 -0.55 7.72 -7.12
N ALA A 81 -0.28 8.44 -8.21
CA ALA A 81 0.92 8.22 -9.03
C ALA A 81 2.22 8.32 -8.22
N ASP A 82 2.35 9.35 -7.38
CA ASP A 82 3.56 9.57 -6.58
C ASP A 82 3.79 8.46 -5.54
N ILE A 83 2.71 7.95 -4.95
CA ILE A 83 2.78 6.81 -4.02
C ILE A 83 3.28 5.58 -4.76
N LEU A 84 2.70 5.26 -5.92
CA LEU A 84 3.09 4.11 -6.73
C LEU A 84 4.54 4.22 -7.22
N VAL A 85 4.98 5.41 -7.63
CA VAL A 85 6.38 5.67 -8.02
C VAL A 85 7.32 5.36 -6.86
N ASN A 86 7.03 5.86 -5.67
CA ASN A 86 7.85 5.59 -4.48
C ASN A 86 7.92 4.10 -4.15
N LEU A 87 6.78 3.40 -4.19
CA LEU A 87 6.72 1.95 -3.96
C LEU A 87 7.52 1.15 -5.00
N VAL A 88 7.58 1.60 -6.26
CA VAL A 88 8.41 0.98 -7.30
C VAL A 88 9.89 1.10 -6.98
N PHE A 89 10.36 2.29 -6.62
CA PHE A 89 11.74 2.50 -6.23
C PHE A 89 12.09 1.75 -4.95
N GLU A 90 11.20 1.74 -3.95
CA GLU A 90 11.38 0.98 -2.72
C GLU A 90 11.53 -0.53 -2.99
N LYS A 91 10.64 -1.09 -3.82
CA LYS A 91 10.69 -2.50 -4.22
C LYS A 91 12.00 -2.84 -4.94
N PHE A 92 12.44 -1.96 -5.83
CA PHE A 92 13.69 -2.13 -6.54
C PHE A 92 14.92 -2.04 -5.61
N TRP A 93 14.94 -1.08 -4.69
CA TRP A 93 16.02 -0.91 -3.70
C TRP A 93 16.15 -2.10 -2.74
N LYS A 94 15.01 -2.60 -2.27
CA LYS A 94 14.92 -3.77 -1.38
C LYS A 94 15.41 -5.05 -2.04
N ARG A 95 15.49 -5.11 -3.37
CA ARG A 95 16.14 -6.22 -4.06
C ARG A 95 17.62 -6.21 -3.71
N ASN A 96 18.06 -7.29 -3.07
CA ASN A 96 19.47 -7.50 -2.74
C ASN A 96 20.19 -8.12 -3.93
N PHE A 97 20.89 -7.30 -4.72
CA PHE A 97 21.64 -7.78 -5.89
C PHE A 97 23.07 -8.13 -5.51
N SER A 98 23.51 -9.35 -5.81
CA SER A 98 24.94 -9.63 -5.89
C SER A 98 25.57 -8.98 -7.11
N ALA A 99 26.89 -8.78 -7.10
CA ALA A 99 27.63 -8.25 -8.25
C ALA A 99 27.43 -9.11 -9.52
N VAL A 100 27.36 -10.43 -9.36
CA VAL A 100 27.15 -11.39 -10.46
C VAL A 100 25.74 -11.29 -11.03
N GLU A 101 24.71 -11.24 -10.18
CA GLU A 101 23.33 -11.05 -10.62
C GLU A 101 23.16 -9.71 -11.34
N PHE A 102 23.75 -8.64 -10.80
CA PHE A 102 23.65 -7.33 -11.41
C PHE A 102 24.36 -7.27 -12.77
N ALA A 103 25.55 -7.87 -12.89
CA ALA A 103 26.26 -7.99 -14.16
C ALA A 103 25.49 -8.76 -15.24
N GLY A 104 24.54 -9.63 -14.83
CA GLY A 104 23.58 -10.27 -15.74
C GLY A 104 22.69 -9.27 -16.50
N PHE A 105 22.42 -8.09 -15.92
CA PHE A 105 21.87 -6.96 -16.65
C PHE A 105 22.97 -6.32 -17.49
N SER A 106 23.31 -6.93 -18.62
CA SER A 106 24.45 -6.54 -19.48
C SER A 106 24.47 -5.08 -19.99
N ASN A 107 23.44 -4.27 -19.73
CA ASN A 107 23.36 -2.85 -20.07
C ASN A 107 22.19 -2.15 -19.35
N LEU A 108 22.14 -0.82 -19.44
CA LEU A 108 21.08 0.02 -18.87
C LEU A 108 19.67 -0.40 -19.33
N ARG A 109 19.48 -0.79 -20.60
CA ARG A 109 18.16 -1.20 -21.11
C ARG A 109 17.55 -2.33 -20.27
N LYS A 110 18.34 -3.34 -19.95
CA LYS A 110 17.88 -4.48 -19.16
C LYS A 110 17.56 -4.09 -17.72
N VAL A 111 18.34 -3.19 -17.12
CA VAL A 111 18.06 -2.63 -15.79
C VAL A 111 16.73 -1.86 -15.79
N LEU A 112 16.52 -0.98 -16.78
CA LEU A 112 15.28 -0.22 -16.92
C LEU A 112 14.08 -1.12 -17.25
N ALA A 113 14.27 -2.18 -18.02
CA ALA A 113 13.24 -3.18 -18.28
C ALA A 113 12.79 -3.87 -16.98
N TYR A 114 13.75 -4.24 -16.12
CA TYR A 114 13.45 -4.80 -14.81
C TYR A 114 12.72 -3.79 -13.90
N LEU A 115 13.17 -2.53 -13.86
CA LEU A 115 12.48 -1.45 -13.15
C LEU A 115 11.04 -1.27 -13.65
N LYS A 116 10.81 -1.36 -14.96
CA LYS A 116 9.47 -1.33 -15.56
C LYS A 116 8.63 -2.56 -15.16
N THR A 117 9.22 -3.74 -15.02
CA THR A 117 8.53 -4.91 -14.45
C THR A 117 8.12 -4.68 -13.00
N CYS A 118 8.93 -3.97 -12.20
CA CYS A 118 8.55 -3.57 -10.85
C CYS A 118 7.28 -2.70 -10.84
N VAL A 119 7.08 -1.80 -11.82
CA VAL A 119 5.84 -1.01 -11.98
C VAL A 119 4.61 -1.90 -12.06
N GLY A 120 4.58 -2.85 -13.00
CA GLY A 120 3.42 -3.74 -13.16
C GLY A 120 3.15 -4.58 -11.92
N SER A 121 4.21 -5.05 -11.26
CA SER A 121 4.08 -5.83 -10.03
C SER A 121 3.58 -4.99 -8.86
N VAL A 122 4.10 -3.77 -8.65
CA VAL A 122 3.62 -2.85 -7.60
C VAL A 122 2.16 -2.51 -7.84
N ILE A 123 1.77 -2.15 -9.06
CA ILE A 123 0.37 -1.82 -9.36
C ILE A 123 -0.55 -3.03 -9.12
N THR A 124 -0.11 -4.24 -9.45
CA THR A 124 -0.90 -5.46 -9.18
C THR A 124 -1.03 -5.74 -7.68
N ASP A 125 0.06 -5.62 -6.93
CA ASP A 125 0.07 -5.84 -5.47
C ASP A 125 -0.75 -4.76 -4.76
N TYR A 126 -0.65 -3.52 -5.22
CA TYR A 126 -1.41 -2.38 -4.74
C TYR A 126 -2.90 -2.56 -5.02
N TRP A 127 -3.27 -2.95 -6.24
CA TRP A 127 -4.65 -3.30 -6.59
C TRP A 127 -5.23 -4.41 -5.74
N ARG A 128 -4.46 -5.47 -5.44
CA ARG A 128 -4.93 -6.56 -4.58
C ARG A 128 -5.18 -6.08 -3.16
N THR A 129 -4.32 -5.20 -2.66
CA THR A 129 -4.46 -4.61 -1.33
C THR A 129 -5.65 -3.66 -1.27
N GLN A 130 -5.77 -2.76 -2.26
CA GLN A 130 -6.90 -1.84 -2.40
C GLN A 130 -8.21 -2.57 -2.62
N LYS A 131 -8.26 -3.61 -3.47
CA LYS A 131 -9.46 -4.43 -3.64
C LYS A 131 -9.84 -5.11 -2.34
N ARG A 132 -8.90 -5.60 -1.55
CA ARG A 132 -9.22 -6.16 -0.23
C ARG A 132 -9.81 -5.09 0.69
N THR A 133 -9.30 -3.87 0.64
CA THR A 133 -9.86 -2.72 1.37
C THR A 133 -11.24 -2.33 0.84
N LEU A 134 -11.43 -2.27 -0.48
CA LEU A 134 -12.70 -1.94 -1.14
C LEU A 134 -13.74 -3.03 -1.00
N ASP A 135 -13.36 -4.31 -0.97
CA ASP A 135 -14.27 -5.43 -0.67
C ASP A 135 -14.74 -5.32 0.80
N VAL A 136 -13.87 -4.88 1.71
CA VAL A 136 -14.24 -4.59 3.12
C VAL A 136 -15.13 -3.35 3.22
N VAL A 137 -14.80 -2.27 2.52
CA VAL A 137 -15.61 -1.03 2.49
C VAL A 137 -16.95 -1.27 1.78
N TYR A 138 -16.99 -2.06 0.71
CA TYR A 138 -18.21 -2.45 0.02
C TYR A 138 -19.05 -3.38 0.89
N LEU A 139 -18.44 -4.29 1.65
CA LEU A 139 -19.16 -5.07 2.66
C LEU A 139 -19.66 -4.16 3.79
N GLU A 140 -18.89 -3.16 4.23
CA GLU A 140 -19.31 -2.16 5.23
C GLU A 140 -20.47 -1.32 4.67
N ASP A 141 -20.41 -0.86 3.41
CA ASP A 141 -21.48 -0.13 2.72
C ASP A 141 -22.70 -0.99 2.42
N VAL A 142 -22.55 -2.27 2.07
CA VAL A 142 -23.67 -3.21 1.89
C VAL A 142 -24.29 -3.57 3.24
N LEU A 143 -23.50 -3.71 4.30
CA LEU A 143 -24.01 -3.87 5.66
C LEU A 143 -24.75 -2.59 6.09
N LEU A 144 -24.16 -1.41 5.89
CA LEU A 144 -24.78 -0.11 6.18
C LEU A 144 -26.02 0.14 5.29
N GLN A 145 -26.02 -0.23 4.01
CA GLN A 145 -27.19 -0.08 3.14
C GLN A 145 -28.29 -1.08 3.48
N ASN A 146 -27.95 -2.32 3.88
CA ASN A 146 -28.93 -3.25 4.41
C ASN A 146 -29.46 -2.77 5.78
N MET A 147 -28.63 -2.12 6.60
CA MET A 147 -29.05 -1.42 7.83
C MET A 147 -30.02 -0.28 7.50
N TYR A 148 -29.68 0.61 6.58
CA TYR A 148 -30.51 1.75 6.18
C TYR A 148 -31.80 1.34 5.44
N ALA A 149 -31.77 0.26 4.64
CA ALA A 149 -32.94 -0.27 3.95
C ALA A 149 -33.92 -0.97 4.91
N GLN A 150 -33.44 -1.53 6.02
CA GLN A 150 -34.28 -2.11 7.08
C GLN A 150 -34.73 -1.09 8.13
N ALA A 151 -33.96 0.01 8.32
CA ALA A 151 -34.33 1.14 9.17
C ALA A 151 -35.56 1.94 8.67
N PHE A 152 -36.02 1.71 7.43
CA PHE A 152 -37.22 2.37 6.88
C PHE A 152 -38.55 1.66 7.18
N SER A 153 -38.58 0.65 8.06
CA SER A 153 -39.84 0.19 8.68
C SER A 153 -39.92 0.67 10.13
N TYR A 154 -40.59 1.80 10.32
CA TYR A 154 -40.84 2.40 11.62
C TYR A 154 -41.70 1.47 12.51
N HIS A 155 -41.24 1.15 13.73
CA HIS A 155 -41.98 1.31 15.00
C HIS A 155 -41.13 0.93 16.23
N ALA A 156 -41.22 1.77 17.27
CA ALA A 156 -40.93 1.55 18.69
C ALA A 156 -39.51 1.84 19.23
N ARG A 157 -39.35 3.05 19.79
CA ARG A 157 -38.39 3.39 20.85
C ARG A 157 -39.04 3.09 22.22
N MET A 158 -38.35 2.41 23.15
CA MET A 158 -37.94 2.94 24.48
C MET A 158 -37.42 1.89 25.51
N ASP A 159 -37.24 0.60 25.21
CA ASP A 159 -36.76 -0.41 26.21
C ASP A 159 -35.24 -0.74 26.18
N ARG A 160 -34.47 -0.06 25.32
CA ARG A 160 -33.16 -0.55 24.82
C ARG A 160 -31.88 -0.26 25.63
N LYS A 161 -31.96 0.09 26.92
CA LYS A 161 -30.71 0.34 27.71
C LYS A 161 -30.16 -0.91 28.40
N LEU A 162 -31.04 -1.77 28.90
CA LEU A 162 -30.64 -3.04 29.55
C LEU A 162 -30.22 -4.10 28.53
N GLU A 163 -30.88 -4.13 27.36
CA GLU A 163 -30.56 -5.05 26.26
C GLU A 163 -29.19 -4.79 25.62
N TRP A 164 -28.66 -3.57 25.76
CA TRP A 164 -27.40 -3.12 25.18
C TRP A 164 -26.18 -3.54 26.00
N GLU A 165 -26.25 -3.47 27.33
CA GLU A 165 -25.17 -3.96 28.20
C GLU A 165 -25.06 -5.48 28.14
N ASP A 166 -26.19 -6.19 28.08
CA ASP A 166 -26.22 -7.64 27.90
C ASP A 166 -25.74 -8.06 26.50
N PHE A 167 -26.07 -7.27 25.46
CA PHE A 167 -25.54 -7.48 24.11
C PHE A 167 -24.00 -7.46 24.05
N TRP A 168 -23.37 -6.42 24.59
CA TRP A 168 -21.90 -6.32 24.57
C TRP A 168 -21.23 -7.37 25.45
N LYS A 169 -21.90 -7.81 26.52
CA LYS A 169 -21.43 -8.89 27.38
C LYS A 169 -21.46 -10.24 26.66
N ASP A 170 -22.54 -10.54 25.94
CA ASP A 170 -22.68 -11.76 25.16
C ASP A 170 -21.69 -11.78 23.99
N LEU A 171 -21.54 -10.66 23.28
CA LEU A 171 -20.60 -10.54 22.16
C LEU A 171 -19.15 -10.72 22.62
N ARG A 172 -18.78 -10.20 23.79
CA ARG A 172 -17.46 -10.43 24.39
C ARG A 172 -17.18 -11.91 24.62
N GLY A 173 -18.19 -12.66 25.07
CA GLY A 173 -18.08 -14.12 25.28
C GLY A 173 -17.82 -14.91 23.98
N HIS A 174 -18.30 -14.40 22.84
CA HIS A 174 -18.17 -15.06 21.54
C HIS A 174 -16.88 -14.72 20.80
N LEU A 175 -16.42 -13.46 20.87
CA LEU A 175 -15.21 -13.03 20.15
C LEU A 175 -13.91 -13.56 20.76
N ARG A 176 -13.86 -13.90 22.06
CA ARG A 176 -12.75 -14.51 22.83
C ARG A 176 -11.38 -13.81 22.77
N ASP A 177 -11.22 -12.83 21.88
CA ASP A 177 -10.07 -11.93 21.73
C ASP A 177 -10.48 -10.54 22.22
N ASP A 178 -9.93 -10.14 23.36
CA ASP A 178 -10.23 -8.86 24.01
C ASP A 178 -9.82 -7.65 23.16
N VAL A 179 -8.79 -7.80 22.31
CA VAL A 179 -8.33 -6.74 21.41
C VAL A 179 -9.29 -6.60 20.24
N ALA A 180 -9.71 -7.72 19.65
CA ALA A 180 -10.73 -7.73 18.59
C ALA A 180 -12.08 -7.16 19.07
N PHE A 181 -12.51 -7.57 20.28
CA PHE A 181 -13.71 -7.03 20.91
C PHE A 181 -13.60 -5.51 21.12
N TRP A 182 -12.46 -5.03 21.63
CA TRP A 182 -12.25 -3.61 21.85
C TRP A 182 -12.31 -2.80 20.56
N VAL A 183 -11.70 -3.29 19.47
CA VAL A 183 -11.74 -2.62 18.17
C VAL A 183 -13.17 -2.51 17.62
N ILE A 184 -13.97 -3.57 17.76
CA ILE A 184 -15.39 -3.55 17.37
C ILE A 184 -16.20 -2.61 18.28
N TYR A 185 -16.03 -2.69 19.59
CA TYR A 185 -16.71 -1.81 20.54
C TYR A 185 -16.41 -0.34 20.27
N ALA A 186 -15.13 0.02 20.11
CA ALA A 186 -14.71 1.38 19.82
C ALA A 186 -15.23 1.87 18.46
N SER A 187 -15.30 1.00 17.45
CA SER A 187 -15.81 1.36 16.12
C SER A 187 -17.32 1.59 16.11
N PHE A 188 -18.10 0.77 16.83
CA PHE A 188 -19.57 0.74 16.69
C PHE A 188 -20.32 1.35 17.88
N ALA A 189 -19.83 1.22 19.11
CA ALA A 189 -20.46 1.83 20.29
C ALA A 189 -19.98 3.27 20.54
N MET A 190 -18.77 3.61 20.05
CA MET A 190 -18.14 4.90 20.31
C MET A 190 -17.88 5.73 19.04
N ASP A 191 -18.23 5.21 17.86
CA ASP A 191 -18.05 5.86 16.55
C ASP A 191 -16.59 6.33 16.30
N LEU A 192 -15.62 5.58 16.81
CA LEU A 192 -14.21 5.93 16.66
C LEU A 192 -13.63 5.36 15.38
N LYS A 193 -12.89 6.19 14.64
CA LYS A 193 -12.16 5.74 13.45
C LYS A 193 -10.88 5.01 13.87
N PRO A 194 -10.29 4.15 13.02
CA PRO A 194 -9.08 3.40 13.37
C PRO A 194 -7.90 4.27 13.83
N ASN A 195 -7.76 5.48 13.30
CA ASN A 195 -6.75 6.44 13.79
C ASN A 195 -7.03 6.91 15.23
N ASP A 196 -8.30 7.13 15.58
CA ASP A 196 -8.71 7.56 16.92
C ASP A 196 -8.56 6.40 17.93
N ILE A 197 -8.91 5.18 17.52
CA ILE A 197 -8.70 3.95 18.32
C ILE A 197 -7.21 3.74 18.61
N TYR A 198 -6.36 3.88 17.60
CA TYR A 198 -4.91 3.79 17.76
C TYR A 198 -4.38 4.90 18.68
N SER A 199 -4.87 6.13 18.52
CA SER A 199 -4.43 7.27 19.34
C SER A 199 -4.85 7.14 20.80
N MET A 200 -5.98 6.47 21.08
CA MET A 200 -6.48 6.24 22.44
C MET A 200 -5.75 5.11 23.18
N THR A 201 -5.26 4.10 22.48
CA THR A 201 -4.61 2.92 23.09
C THR A 201 -3.41 2.42 22.25
N PRO A 202 -2.40 3.27 21.99
CA PRO A 202 -1.29 2.91 21.11
C PRO A 202 -0.46 1.74 21.65
N GLU A 203 -0.46 1.48 22.96
CA GLU A 203 0.25 0.37 23.59
C GLU A 203 -0.31 -1.01 23.24
N ARG A 204 -1.53 -1.08 22.70
CA ARG A 204 -2.19 -2.34 22.31
C ARG A 204 -1.97 -2.73 20.85
N PHE A 205 -1.36 -1.85 20.06
CA PHE A 205 -1.19 -2.01 18.62
C PHE A 205 0.21 -1.58 18.19
N ALA A 206 0.87 -2.36 17.34
CA ALA A 206 2.15 -2.02 16.74
C ALA A 206 2.06 -0.80 15.82
N ASP A 207 0.97 -0.66 15.08
CA ASP A 207 0.65 0.50 14.26
C ASP A 207 -0.86 0.60 13.97
N VAL A 208 -1.29 1.69 13.33
CA VAL A 208 -2.70 1.87 12.95
C VAL A 208 -3.18 0.81 11.94
N ARG A 209 -2.30 0.23 11.12
CA ARG A 209 -2.66 -0.81 10.14
C ARG A 209 -3.05 -2.09 10.85
N GLU A 210 -2.50 -2.38 12.02
CA GLU A 210 -2.93 -3.48 12.87
C GLU A 210 -4.39 -3.31 13.31
N VAL A 211 -4.83 -2.09 13.68
CA VAL A 211 -6.24 -1.80 14.00
C VAL A 211 -7.15 -2.09 12.80
N TYR A 212 -6.75 -1.65 11.60
CA TYR A 212 -7.48 -1.96 10.35
C TYR A 212 -7.55 -3.48 10.10
N ASN A 213 -6.44 -4.20 10.30
CA ASN A 213 -6.37 -5.64 10.09
C ASN A 213 -7.24 -6.42 11.07
N ILE A 214 -7.26 -6.01 12.34
CA ILE A 214 -8.10 -6.61 13.38
C ILE A 214 -9.57 -6.33 13.06
N LYS A 215 -9.93 -5.09 12.72
CA LYS A 215 -11.30 -4.72 12.31
C LYS A 215 -11.76 -5.58 11.11
N ALA A 216 -10.94 -5.69 10.07
CA ALA A 216 -11.27 -6.46 8.86
C ALA A 216 -11.40 -7.98 9.09
N LYS A 217 -10.64 -8.55 10.04
CA LYS A 217 -10.78 -9.97 10.43
C LYS A 217 -12.02 -10.22 11.28
N THR A 218 -12.38 -9.24 12.11
CA THR A 218 -13.40 -9.41 13.14
C THR A 218 -14.81 -9.13 12.61
N ILE A 219 -14.97 -8.23 11.64
CA ILE A 219 -16.30 -7.90 11.06
C ILE A 219 -17.02 -9.11 10.45
N PRO A 220 -16.38 -9.96 9.61
CA PRO A 220 -17.05 -11.16 9.08
C PRO A 220 -17.47 -12.13 10.18
N LEU A 221 -16.64 -12.28 11.22
CA LEU A 221 -16.94 -13.13 12.37
C LEU A 221 -18.10 -12.56 13.20
N LEU A 222 -18.13 -11.24 13.38
CA LEU A 222 -19.23 -10.52 14.02
C LEU A 222 -20.55 -10.77 13.27
N GLY A 223 -20.55 -10.67 11.94
CA GLY A 223 -21.73 -10.95 11.13
C GLY A 223 -22.27 -12.38 11.33
N GLN A 224 -21.38 -13.38 11.42
CA GLN A 224 -21.76 -14.77 11.69
C GLN A 224 -22.31 -14.95 13.10
N VAL A 225 -21.64 -14.40 14.11
CA VAL A 225 -22.06 -14.47 15.52
C VAL A 225 -23.42 -13.81 15.71
N LEU A 226 -23.66 -12.65 15.09
CA LEU A 226 -24.95 -11.95 15.19
C LEU A 226 -26.10 -12.72 14.52
N GLN A 227 -25.81 -13.44 13.43
CA GLN A 227 -26.76 -14.34 12.79
C GLN A 227 -27.06 -15.56 13.66
N GLU A 228 -26.05 -16.19 14.25
CA GLU A 228 -26.20 -17.35 15.13
C GLU A 228 -26.96 -17.00 16.42
N MET A 229 -26.74 -15.79 16.96
CA MET A 229 -27.45 -15.28 18.13
C MET A 229 -28.89 -14.88 17.82
N GLY A 230 -29.26 -14.75 16.54
CA GLY A 230 -30.57 -14.23 16.13
C GLY A 230 -30.79 -12.75 16.50
N ARG A 231 -29.70 -12.03 16.82
CA ARG A 231 -29.71 -10.65 17.32
C ARG A 231 -29.15 -9.65 16.31
N LEU A 232 -29.11 -10.04 15.03
CA LEU A 232 -28.67 -9.17 13.96
C LEU A 232 -29.53 -7.90 13.94
N SER A 233 -30.86 -8.02 14.01
CA SER A 233 -31.78 -6.88 14.09
C SER A 233 -31.49 -5.95 15.27
N ASP A 234 -31.27 -6.49 16.47
CA ASP A 234 -31.03 -5.72 17.69
C ASP A 234 -29.76 -4.87 17.59
N PHE A 235 -28.70 -5.41 16.97
CA PHE A 235 -27.43 -4.70 16.78
C PHE A 235 -27.55 -3.55 15.78
N LEU A 236 -28.33 -3.73 14.71
CA LEU A 236 -28.54 -2.69 13.69
C LEU A 236 -29.41 -1.54 14.22
N ASP A 237 -30.36 -1.84 15.10
CA ASP A 237 -31.25 -0.88 15.78
C ASP A 237 -30.54 0.02 16.82
N LEU A 238 -29.30 -0.30 17.20
CA LEU A 238 -28.52 0.35 18.25
C LEU A 238 -27.35 1.20 17.71
N ALA A 239 -27.06 1.10 16.42
CA ALA A 239 -26.02 1.86 15.73
C ALA A 239 -26.52 3.20 15.12
N GLU A 240 -27.78 3.58 15.40
CA GLU A 240 -28.37 4.92 15.16
C GLU A 240 -28.30 5.81 16.41
#